data_AF-A0A7K8NR23-F1
#
_entry.id   AF-A0A7K8NR23-F1
#
_cell.length_a   1.000
_cell.length_b   1.000
_cell.length_c   1.000
_cell.angle_alpha   90.00
_cell.angle_beta   90.00
_cell.angle_gamma   90.00
#
_symmetry.space_group_name_H-M   'P 1'
#
loop_
_entity.id
_entity.type
_entity.pdbx_description
1 polymer ?
#
loop_
_entity_poly.entity_id
_entity_poly.type
_entity_poly.pdbx_seq_one_letter_code
_entity_poly.pdbx_strand_id
1 'polypeptide(L)'
;SSKHSRDQLGAAHESLLSVELSCFVCSPTDLSELLKEGTKESHDRAENCQFVRDFLKGKIKKELFKLATVALYFTYSALEEEMDRNKDNPVFAPLYFPLELHRREALVRDVEYLYGENWKEKIQYSEATKHYVDRIRHVGQHEPELLVAHAYVRYMGDLSGGQVLKKVAQRALKLPSTEEGIQFYVFENISNAQQFKQLYRARMNVLDLDKNTKERIVEEANRAFGLNLQIFDELDKIGMSLTEEAQDGSVPVHDGKGDLRKCPYYADKLAGKAGPGCPYHAAMTLAKQPLVQLILAACVAVAAGAAAWYVM
;
A
#
# COMPACT_ATOMS: atom_id res chain seq x y z
N SER A 1 -37.09 -34.66 17.72
CA SER A 1 -36.78 -34.07 16.40
C SER A 1 -36.10 -32.70 16.39
N SER A 2 -36.34 -31.78 17.33
CA SER A 2 -35.85 -30.39 17.18
C SER A 2 -34.36 -30.14 17.52
N LYS A 3 -33.66 -31.04 18.21
CA LYS A 3 -32.21 -30.87 18.49
C LYS A 3 -31.34 -31.32 17.31
N HIS A 4 -31.71 -32.42 16.65
CA HIS A 4 -30.91 -33.00 15.56
C HIS A 4 -30.85 -32.13 14.29
N SER A 5 -31.87 -31.32 14.00
CA SER A 5 -31.85 -30.37 12.87
C SER A 5 -31.03 -29.09 13.13
N ARG A 6 -30.79 -28.70 14.39
CA ARG A 6 -29.93 -27.53 14.70
C ARG A 6 -28.46 -27.88 14.58
N ASP A 7 -28.09 -29.10 14.96
CA ASP A 7 -26.70 -29.57 14.88
C ASP A 7 -26.23 -29.75 13.42
N GLN A 8 -27.13 -30.13 12.50
CA GLN A 8 -26.82 -30.20 11.07
C GLN A 8 -26.70 -28.83 10.39
N LEU A 9 -27.47 -27.83 10.84
CA LEU A 9 -27.37 -26.46 10.31
C LEU A 9 -26.09 -25.76 10.80
N GLY A 10 -25.68 -26.01 12.05
CA GLY A 10 -24.42 -25.52 12.61
C GLY A 10 -23.18 -26.10 11.91
N ALA A 11 -23.18 -27.41 11.65
CA ALA A 11 -22.09 -28.08 10.94
C ALA A 11 -21.99 -27.65 9.46
N ALA A 12 -23.12 -27.37 8.80
CA ALA A 12 -23.11 -26.85 7.43
C ALA A 12 -22.62 -25.39 7.35
N HIS A 13 -22.93 -24.57 8.37
CA HIS A 13 -22.47 -23.18 8.45
C HIS A 13 -20.97 -23.09 8.84
N GLU A 14 -20.48 -23.96 9.73
CA GLU A 14 -19.05 -24.11 10.01
C GLU A 14 -18.29 -24.72 8.82
N SER A 15 -18.92 -25.60 8.03
CA SER A 15 -18.33 -26.14 6.80
C SER A 15 -18.22 -25.09 5.69
N LEU A 16 -19.10 -24.10 5.63
CA LEU A 16 -19.02 -23.00 4.67
C LEU A 16 -17.97 -21.94 5.09
N LEU A 17 -17.88 -21.66 6.40
CA LEU A 17 -16.85 -20.76 6.95
C LEU A 17 -15.44 -21.36 6.95
N SER A 18 -15.30 -22.68 7.10
CA SER A 18 -14.00 -23.36 7.03
C SER A 18 -13.46 -23.51 5.60
N VAL A 19 -14.31 -23.33 4.58
CA VAL A 19 -13.90 -23.24 3.17
C VAL A 19 -13.38 -21.85 2.81
N GLU A 20 -13.67 -20.80 3.60
CA GLU A 20 -13.23 -19.41 3.30
C GLU A 20 -11.91 -18.97 3.94
N LEU A 21 -11.25 -19.82 4.75
CA LEU A 21 -9.94 -19.50 5.34
C LEU A 21 -8.91 -20.62 5.21
N SER A 22 -8.98 -21.43 4.14
CA SER A 22 -7.77 -22.14 3.72
C SER A 22 -6.75 -21.10 3.29
N CYS A 23 -5.59 -21.09 3.93
CA CYS A 23 -4.42 -20.31 3.53
C CYS A 23 -4.19 -20.55 2.03
N PHE A 24 -4.64 -19.61 1.17
CA PHE A 24 -4.45 -19.69 -0.27
C PHE A 24 -2.94 -19.68 -0.50
N VAL A 25 -2.37 -20.85 -0.77
CA VAL A 25 -1.01 -20.96 -1.28
C VAL A 25 -1.04 -20.32 -2.65
N CYS A 26 -0.51 -19.09 -2.78
CA CYS A 26 -0.40 -18.43 -4.06
C CYS A 26 0.38 -19.33 -5.03
N SER A 27 -0.19 -19.62 -6.18
CA SER A 27 0.51 -20.28 -7.27
C SER A 27 1.45 -19.28 -7.96
N PRO A 28 2.64 -19.68 -8.44
CA PRO A 28 3.49 -18.83 -9.27
C PRO A 28 2.80 -18.32 -10.55
N THR A 29 1.70 -18.95 -10.96
CA THR A 29 0.88 -18.59 -12.13
C THR A 29 -0.34 -17.74 -11.78
N ASP A 30 -0.51 -17.40 -10.50
CA ASP A 30 -1.55 -16.50 -10.04
C ASP A 30 -1.29 -15.09 -10.56
N LEU A 31 -2.36 -14.40 -10.97
CA LEU A 31 -2.24 -13.06 -11.51
C LEU A 31 -1.59 -12.10 -10.51
N SER A 32 -1.87 -12.24 -9.22
CA SER A 32 -1.25 -11.42 -8.17
C SER A 32 0.26 -11.57 -8.09
N GLU A 33 0.80 -12.79 -8.25
CA GLU A 33 2.24 -13.02 -8.21
C GLU A 33 2.91 -12.61 -9.53
N LEU A 34 2.25 -12.85 -10.68
CA LEU A 34 2.72 -12.39 -11.98
C LEU A 34 2.81 -10.86 -12.05
N LEU A 35 1.81 -10.14 -11.54
CA LEU A 35 1.84 -8.68 -11.44
C LEU A 35 2.96 -8.20 -10.52
N LYS A 36 3.11 -8.81 -9.35
CA LYS A 36 4.14 -8.45 -8.37
C LYS A 36 5.56 -8.63 -8.93
N GLU A 37 5.86 -9.80 -9.50
CA GLU A 37 7.18 -10.07 -10.06
C GLU A 37 7.41 -9.27 -11.35
N GLY A 38 6.44 -9.28 -12.27
CA GLY A 38 6.57 -8.65 -13.58
C GLY A 38 6.63 -7.12 -13.55
N THR A 39 6.21 -6.48 -12.45
CA THR A 39 6.30 -5.02 -12.29
C THR A 39 7.35 -4.56 -11.30
N LYS A 40 8.13 -5.49 -10.72
CA LYS A 40 9.11 -5.21 -9.66
C LYS A 40 10.11 -4.11 -10.05
N GLU A 41 10.67 -4.16 -11.25
CA GLU A 41 11.61 -3.13 -11.72
C GLU A 41 10.93 -1.76 -11.89
N SER A 42 9.70 -1.75 -12.38
CA SER A 42 8.93 -0.51 -12.56
C SER A 42 8.53 0.09 -11.21
N HIS A 43 8.16 -0.74 -10.24
CA HIS A 43 7.95 -0.34 -8.85
C HIS A 43 9.23 0.25 -8.23
N ASP A 44 10.36 -0.45 -8.36
CA ASP A 44 11.66 0.01 -7.84
C ASP A 44 12.05 1.37 -8.46
N ARG A 45 11.82 1.56 -9.77
CA ARG A 45 12.05 2.86 -10.42
C ARG A 45 11.12 3.96 -9.89
N ALA A 46 9.84 3.65 -9.68
CA ALA A 46 8.87 4.61 -9.16
C ALA A 46 9.22 5.07 -7.73
N GLU A 47 9.58 4.15 -6.84
CA GLU A 47 10.01 4.50 -5.48
C GLU A 47 11.31 5.31 -5.45
N ASN A 48 12.18 5.11 -6.44
CA ASN A 48 13.46 5.79 -6.57
C ASN A 48 13.43 6.96 -7.57
N CYS A 49 12.27 7.51 -7.94
CA CYS A 49 12.26 8.76 -8.71
C CYS A 49 12.56 9.96 -7.79
N GLN A 50 13.08 11.05 -8.37
CA GLN A 50 13.52 12.22 -7.60
C GLN A 50 12.36 12.83 -6.79
N PHE A 51 11.21 13.02 -7.45
CA PHE A 51 9.99 13.52 -6.83
C PHE A 51 9.58 12.74 -5.58
N VAL A 52 9.51 11.41 -5.65
CA VAL A 52 9.12 10.56 -4.51
C VAL A 52 10.16 10.62 -3.39
N ARG A 53 11.45 10.60 -3.72
CA ARG A 53 12.52 10.72 -2.70
C ARG A 53 12.46 12.04 -1.96
N ASP A 54 12.25 13.14 -2.67
CA ASP A 54 12.16 14.46 -2.07
C ASP A 54 10.88 14.62 -1.25
N PHE A 55 9.77 14.09 -1.76
CA PHE A 55 8.52 14.01 -1.00
C PHE A 55 8.75 13.29 0.33
N LEU A 56 9.30 12.06 0.33
CA LEU A 56 9.53 11.28 1.55
C LEU A 56 10.47 11.96 2.56
N LYS A 57 11.40 12.79 2.06
CA LYS A 57 12.28 13.63 2.91
C LYS A 57 11.58 14.88 3.45
N GLY A 58 10.31 15.13 3.07
CA GLY A 58 9.55 16.34 3.41
C GLY A 58 9.95 17.56 2.59
N LYS A 59 10.69 17.38 1.50
CA LYS A 59 11.12 18.45 0.59
C LYS A 59 10.09 18.63 -0.52
N ILE A 60 8.89 19.08 -0.16
CA ILE A 60 7.80 19.29 -1.12
C ILE A 60 7.26 20.72 -1.00
N LYS A 61 7.21 21.42 -2.13
CA LYS A 61 6.60 22.76 -2.22
C LYS A 61 5.08 22.62 -2.27
N LYS A 62 4.35 23.54 -1.63
CA LYS A 62 2.87 23.52 -1.60
C LYS A 62 2.26 23.52 -3.00
N GLU A 63 2.74 24.40 -3.89
CA GLU A 63 2.24 24.43 -5.28
C GLU A 63 2.49 23.12 -6.02
N LEU A 64 3.59 22.42 -5.75
CA LEU A 64 3.85 21.14 -6.38
C LEU A 64 2.94 20.03 -5.83
N PHE A 65 2.66 20.05 -4.53
CA PHE A 65 1.66 19.16 -3.92
C PHE A 65 0.26 19.39 -4.51
N LYS A 66 -0.12 20.64 -4.74
CA LYS A 66 -1.39 20.99 -5.39
C LYS A 66 -1.49 20.40 -6.80
N LEU A 67 -0.45 20.57 -7.62
CA LEU A 67 -0.39 19.99 -8.98
C LEU A 67 -0.44 18.46 -8.96
N ALA A 68 0.27 17.81 -8.04
CA ALA A 68 0.20 16.36 -7.87
C ALA A 68 -1.22 15.90 -7.48
N THR A 69 -1.89 16.63 -6.59
CA THR A 69 -3.27 16.34 -6.17
C THR A 69 -4.26 16.49 -7.33
N VAL A 70 -4.06 17.49 -8.20
CA VAL A 70 -4.85 17.66 -9.43
C VAL A 70 -4.63 16.50 -10.40
N ALA A 71 -3.39 16.06 -10.59
CA ALA A 71 -3.09 14.90 -11.43
C ALA A 71 -3.77 13.62 -10.91
N LEU A 72 -3.76 13.43 -9.57
CA LEU A 72 -4.50 12.34 -8.93
C LEU A 72 -6.01 12.48 -9.15
N TYR A 73 -6.61 13.63 -8.86
CA TYR A 73 -8.05 13.87 -9.05
C TYR A 73 -8.51 13.43 -10.44
N PHE A 74 -7.78 13.85 -11.46
CA PHE A 74 -8.10 13.55 -12.84
C PHE A 74 -7.87 12.08 -13.21
N THR A 75 -6.76 11.48 -12.77
CA THR A 75 -6.45 10.06 -13.00
C THR A 75 -7.49 9.15 -12.36
N TYR A 76 -7.83 9.37 -11.08
CA TYR A 76 -8.82 8.55 -10.37
C TYR A 76 -10.23 8.81 -10.86
N SER A 77 -10.58 10.04 -11.26
CA SER A 77 -11.89 10.29 -11.86
C SER A 77 -12.10 9.46 -13.13
N ALA A 78 -11.07 9.36 -13.99
CA ALA A 78 -11.14 8.52 -15.18
C ALA A 78 -11.14 7.02 -14.85
N LEU A 79 -10.30 6.60 -13.91
CA LEU A 79 -10.23 5.19 -13.49
C LEU A 79 -11.57 4.72 -12.93
N GLU A 80 -12.15 5.49 -12.02
CA GLU A 80 -13.38 5.13 -11.31
C GLU A 80 -14.60 5.21 -12.23
N GLU A 81 -14.64 6.15 -13.18
CA GLU A 81 -15.66 6.17 -14.24
C GLU A 81 -15.63 4.89 -15.09
N GLU A 82 -14.44 4.42 -15.46
CA GLU A 82 -14.28 3.20 -16.25
C GLU A 82 -14.49 1.92 -15.43
N MET A 83 -14.21 1.94 -14.12
CA MET A 83 -14.59 0.89 -13.19
C MET A 83 -16.11 0.80 -13.04
N ASP A 84 -16.80 1.94 -12.89
CA ASP A 84 -18.25 2.00 -12.83
C ASP A 84 -18.89 1.50 -14.14
N ARG A 85 -18.29 1.81 -15.29
CA ARG A 85 -18.71 1.28 -16.60
C ARG A 85 -18.62 -0.25 -16.65
N ASN A 86 -17.56 -0.83 -16.07
CA ASN A 86 -17.25 -2.25 -16.13
C ASN A 86 -17.63 -3.04 -14.86
N LYS A 87 -18.41 -2.44 -13.96
CA LYS A 87 -18.74 -3.05 -12.66
C LYS A 87 -19.43 -4.41 -12.75
N ASP A 88 -20.20 -4.63 -13.81
CA ASP A 88 -20.94 -5.87 -14.08
C ASP A 88 -20.21 -6.78 -15.08
N ASN A 89 -19.05 -6.35 -15.61
CA ASN A 89 -18.27 -7.12 -16.57
C ASN A 89 -17.49 -8.23 -15.84
N PRO A 90 -17.67 -9.53 -16.18
CA PRO A 90 -17.03 -10.63 -15.44
C PRO A 90 -15.51 -10.54 -15.31
N VAL A 91 -14.83 -9.89 -16.26
CA VAL A 91 -13.36 -9.72 -16.25
C VAL A 91 -12.88 -8.70 -15.20
N PHE A 92 -13.80 -7.93 -14.60
CA PHE A 92 -13.46 -6.88 -13.61
C PHE A 92 -14.32 -6.92 -12.34
N ALA A 93 -15.59 -7.35 -12.43
CA ALA A 93 -16.57 -7.30 -11.34
C ALA A 93 -16.06 -7.80 -9.97
N PRO A 94 -15.24 -8.88 -9.87
CA PRO A 94 -14.70 -9.34 -8.58
C PRO A 94 -13.79 -8.32 -7.86
N LEU A 95 -13.35 -7.27 -8.55
CA LEU A 95 -12.45 -6.22 -8.06
C LEU A 95 -13.16 -4.88 -7.81
N TYR A 96 -14.48 -4.83 -7.99
CA TYR A 96 -15.25 -3.61 -7.82
C TYR A 96 -15.56 -3.34 -6.33
N PHE A 97 -14.70 -2.54 -5.69
CA PHE A 97 -14.79 -2.15 -4.28
C PHE A 97 -14.94 -0.61 -4.13
N PRO A 98 -16.05 -0.02 -4.57
CA PRO A 98 -16.18 1.45 -4.62
C PRO A 98 -16.15 2.10 -3.24
N LEU A 99 -16.81 1.51 -2.23
CA LEU A 99 -16.86 2.07 -0.88
C LEU A 99 -15.48 2.06 -0.22
N GLU A 100 -14.71 1.01 -0.44
CA GLU A 100 -13.41 0.81 0.18
C GLU A 100 -12.31 1.58 -0.55
N LEU A 101 -12.31 1.57 -1.89
CA LEU A 101 -11.18 2.02 -2.70
C LEU A 101 -11.39 3.35 -3.42
N HIS A 102 -12.60 3.76 -3.82
CA HIS A 102 -12.74 4.96 -4.62
C HIS A 102 -12.20 6.20 -3.89
N ARG A 103 -11.43 7.02 -4.61
CA ARG A 103 -10.70 8.19 -4.13
C ARG A 103 -11.26 9.49 -4.67
N ARG A 104 -12.07 9.48 -5.75
CA ARG A 104 -12.56 10.70 -6.39
C ARG A 104 -13.21 11.67 -5.41
N GLU A 105 -14.09 11.19 -4.52
CA GLU A 105 -14.77 12.05 -3.55
C GLU A 105 -13.80 12.67 -2.54
N ALA A 106 -12.82 11.90 -2.07
CA ALA A 106 -11.76 12.40 -1.19
C ALA A 106 -10.89 13.44 -1.91
N LEU A 107 -10.54 13.20 -3.17
CA LEU A 107 -9.76 14.11 -4.01
C LEU A 107 -10.53 15.40 -4.32
N VAL A 108 -11.86 15.35 -4.48
CA VAL A 108 -12.67 16.57 -4.60
C VAL A 108 -12.51 17.45 -3.35
N ARG A 109 -12.60 16.88 -2.15
CA ARG A 109 -12.40 17.61 -0.89
C ARG A 109 -10.99 18.19 -0.78
N ASP A 110 -9.99 17.43 -1.19
CA ASP A 110 -8.59 17.88 -1.15
C ASP A 110 -8.33 19.02 -2.13
N VAL A 111 -8.82 18.91 -3.36
CA VAL A 111 -8.66 19.96 -4.37
C VAL A 111 -9.43 21.22 -3.97
N GLU A 112 -10.64 21.08 -3.42
CA GLU A 112 -11.42 22.20 -2.90
C GLU A 112 -10.70 22.91 -1.74
N TYR A 113 -10.15 22.18 -0.78
CA TYR A 113 -9.33 22.75 0.28
C TYR A 113 -8.10 23.50 -0.26
N LEU A 114 -7.45 22.96 -1.29
CA LEU A 114 -6.22 23.50 -1.84
C LEU A 114 -6.41 24.68 -2.81
N TYR A 115 -7.54 24.75 -3.52
CA TYR A 115 -7.80 25.75 -4.57
C TYR A 115 -9.01 26.66 -4.28
N GLY A 116 -9.79 26.37 -3.23
CA GLY A 116 -11.02 27.07 -2.85
C GLY A 116 -12.24 26.61 -3.65
N GLU A 117 -13.43 27.16 -3.35
CA GLU A 117 -14.72 26.75 -3.90
C GLU A 117 -14.76 26.72 -5.45
N ASN A 118 -14.13 27.69 -6.11
CA ASN A 118 -14.07 27.76 -7.59
C ASN A 118 -12.93 26.91 -8.20
N TRP A 119 -12.52 25.82 -7.54
CA TRP A 119 -11.38 25.01 -7.96
C TRP A 119 -11.54 24.44 -9.38
N LYS A 120 -12.76 24.09 -9.80
CA LYS A 120 -13.04 23.52 -11.13
C LYS A 120 -12.59 24.42 -12.29
N GLU A 121 -12.63 25.74 -12.09
CA GLU A 121 -12.20 26.73 -13.08
C GLU A 121 -10.68 26.95 -13.07
N LYS A 122 -10.00 26.55 -11.99
CA LYS A 122 -8.57 26.79 -11.75
C LYS A 122 -7.69 25.60 -12.12
N ILE A 123 -8.25 24.39 -12.20
CA ILE A 123 -7.50 23.18 -12.46
C ILE A 123 -7.67 22.72 -13.91
N GLN A 124 -6.60 22.21 -14.51
CA GLN A 124 -6.60 21.60 -15.83
C GLN A 124 -5.65 20.40 -15.82
N TYR A 125 -5.88 19.46 -16.74
CA TYR A 125 -4.95 18.36 -16.96
C TYR A 125 -3.60 18.92 -17.44
N SER A 126 -2.50 18.40 -16.91
CA SER A 126 -1.22 18.49 -17.58
C SER A 126 -1.15 17.51 -18.75
N GLU A 127 -0.15 17.64 -19.63
CA GLU A 127 0.00 16.73 -20.78
C GLU A 127 0.27 15.29 -20.32
N ALA A 128 1.13 15.09 -19.32
CA ALA A 128 1.37 13.75 -18.78
C ALA A 128 0.11 13.14 -18.13
N THR A 129 -0.66 13.95 -17.39
CA THR A 129 -1.92 13.50 -16.78
C THR A 129 -2.94 13.13 -17.85
N LYS A 130 -3.05 13.94 -18.91
CA LYS A 130 -3.95 13.70 -20.03
C LYS A 130 -3.64 12.38 -20.72
N HIS A 131 -2.37 12.10 -21.02
CA HIS A 131 -1.97 10.81 -21.60
C HIS A 131 -2.38 9.62 -20.73
N TYR A 132 -2.27 9.74 -19.40
CA TYR A 132 -2.67 8.66 -18.52
C TYR A 132 -4.20 8.47 -18.54
N VAL A 133 -4.95 9.57 -18.41
CA VAL A 133 -6.42 9.58 -18.48
C VAL A 133 -6.93 8.99 -19.80
N ASP A 134 -6.32 9.37 -20.92
CA ASP A 134 -6.68 8.86 -22.24
C ASP A 134 -6.46 7.35 -22.34
N ARG A 135 -5.35 6.82 -21.79
CA ARG A 135 -5.11 5.37 -21.77
C ARG A 135 -6.11 4.65 -20.87
N ILE A 136 -6.41 5.17 -19.69
CA ILE A 136 -7.41 4.58 -18.78
C ILE A 136 -8.77 4.47 -19.49
N ARG A 137 -9.23 5.55 -20.13
CA ARG A 137 -10.48 5.58 -20.89
C ARG A 137 -10.48 4.58 -22.05
N HIS A 138 -9.39 4.54 -22.81
CA HIS A 138 -9.24 3.57 -23.89
C HIS A 138 -9.38 2.12 -23.37
N VAL A 139 -8.68 1.79 -22.29
CA VAL A 139 -8.71 0.45 -21.67
C VAL A 139 -10.11 0.12 -21.18
N GLY A 140 -10.75 1.00 -20.41
CA GLY A 140 -12.09 0.76 -19.90
C GLY A 140 -13.15 0.56 -20.99
N GLN A 141 -12.99 1.20 -22.14
CA GLN A 141 -13.96 1.15 -23.24
C GLN A 141 -13.70 0.02 -24.25
N HIS A 142 -12.45 -0.37 -24.46
CA HIS A 142 -12.08 -1.26 -25.57
C HIS A 142 -11.33 -2.53 -25.14
N GLU A 143 -10.69 -2.52 -23.97
CA GLU A 143 -9.86 -3.63 -23.46
C GLU A 143 -10.10 -3.84 -21.95
N PRO A 144 -11.35 -4.05 -21.50
CA PRO A 144 -11.71 -4.01 -20.08
C PRO A 144 -11.01 -5.08 -19.23
N GLU A 145 -10.55 -6.17 -19.84
CA GLU A 145 -9.73 -7.19 -19.18
C GLU A 145 -8.38 -6.64 -18.67
N LEU A 146 -7.92 -5.51 -19.22
CA LEU A 146 -6.69 -4.84 -18.78
C LEU A 146 -6.93 -3.78 -17.69
N LEU A 147 -8.19 -3.47 -17.35
CA LEU A 147 -8.51 -2.44 -16.35
C LEU A 147 -7.97 -2.79 -14.96
N VAL A 148 -7.89 -4.08 -14.63
CA VAL A 148 -7.26 -4.60 -13.41
C VAL A 148 -5.82 -4.11 -13.25
N ALA A 149 -5.07 -3.94 -14.34
CA ALA A 149 -3.69 -3.46 -14.29
C ALA A 149 -3.61 -2.05 -13.67
N HIS A 150 -4.48 -1.15 -14.11
CA HIS A 150 -4.52 0.23 -13.61
C HIS A 150 -4.99 0.31 -12.16
N ALA A 151 -6.07 -0.41 -11.84
CA ALA A 151 -6.58 -0.49 -10.47
C ALA A 151 -5.54 -1.09 -9.51
N TYR A 152 -4.84 -2.15 -9.92
CA TYR A 152 -3.76 -2.76 -9.15
C TYR A 152 -2.63 -1.76 -8.86
N VAL A 153 -2.08 -1.12 -9.90
CA VAL A 153 -0.94 -0.20 -9.76
C VAL A 153 -1.28 0.98 -8.84
N ARG A 154 -2.50 1.53 -8.95
CA ARG A 154 -2.94 2.66 -8.13
C ARG A 154 -3.29 2.23 -6.71
N TYR A 155 -4.34 1.44 -6.52
CA TYR A 155 -4.89 1.15 -5.19
C TYR A 155 -3.95 0.32 -4.31
N MET A 156 -3.21 -0.65 -4.86
CA MET A 156 -2.27 -1.43 -4.05
C MET A 156 -1.07 -0.60 -3.60
N GLY A 157 -0.68 0.39 -4.41
CA GLY A 157 0.32 1.39 -4.05
C GLY A 157 -0.17 2.28 -2.91
N ASP A 158 -1.39 2.82 -3.02
CA ASP A 158 -1.98 3.69 -2.00
C ASP A 158 -2.09 2.99 -0.63
N LEU A 159 -2.51 1.72 -0.63
CA LEU A 159 -2.63 0.90 0.58
C LEU A 159 -1.28 0.42 1.17
N SER A 160 -0.17 0.67 0.48
CA SER A 160 1.17 0.30 0.94
C SER A 160 1.96 1.49 1.45
N GLY A 161 1.90 2.64 0.77
CA GLY A 161 2.64 3.86 1.13
C GLY A 161 1.80 5.01 1.67
N GLY A 162 0.47 4.97 1.51
CA GLY A 162 -0.40 6.14 1.74
C GLY A 162 -0.32 6.74 3.14
N GLN A 163 -0.21 5.91 4.18
CA GLN A 163 -0.10 6.40 5.56
C GLN A 163 1.22 7.12 5.85
N VAL A 164 2.31 6.71 5.18
CA VAL A 164 3.60 7.40 5.29
C VAL A 164 3.52 8.72 4.55
N LEU A 165 3.01 8.71 3.31
CA LEU A 165 2.85 9.91 2.49
C LEU A 165 1.94 10.95 3.17
N LYS A 166 0.83 10.52 3.78
CA LYS A 166 -0.07 11.35 4.59
C LYS A 166 0.69 12.11 5.67
N LYS A 167 1.43 11.40 6.53
CA LYS A 167 2.18 12.00 7.65
C LYS A 167 3.24 12.98 7.16
N VAL A 168 3.91 12.63 6.05
CA VAL A 168 4.95 13.47 5.47
C VAL A 168 4.35 14.75 4.87
N ALA A 169 3.26 14.65 4.10
CA ALA A 169 2.53 15.80 3.56
C ALA A 169 2.03 16.72 4.67
N GLN A 170 1.39 16.13 5.69
CA GLN A 170 0.84 16.88 6.82
C GLN A 170 1.91 17.71 7.54
N ARG A 171 3.06 17.09 7.82
CA ARG A 171 4.20 17.77 8.46
C ARG A 171 4.84 18.82 7.54
N ALA A 172 5.16 18.44 6.30
CA ALA A 172 5.92 19.29 5.38
C ALA A 172 5.15 20.54 4.96
N LEU A 173 3.83 20.42 4.82
CA LEU A 173 2.94 21.49 4.36
C LEU A 173 2.17 22.17 5.49
N LYS A 174 2.44 21.80 6.76
CA LYS A 174 1.76 22.33 7.96
C LYS A 174 0.23 22.21 7.85
N LEU A 175 -0.27 21.09 7.33
CA LEU A 175 -1.71 20.83 7.19
C LEU A 175 -2.34 20.50 8.55
N PRO A 176 -3.64 20.78 8.74
CA PRO A 176 -4.29 20.62 10.04
C PRO A 176 -4.38 19.15 10.47
N SER A 177 -4.54 18.93 11.77
CA SER A 177 -4.74 17.59 12.35
C SER A 177 -6.07 16.95 11.98
N THR A 178 -7.02 17.74 11.48
CA THR A 178 -8.33 17.34 10.94
C THR A 178 -8.24 16.67 9.56
N GLU A 179 -7.03 16.57 8.98
CA GLU A 179 -6.75 15.85 7.73
C GLU A 179 -7.37 16.49 6.48
N GLU A 180 -7.78 17.76 6.57
CA GLU A 180 -8.24 18.54 5.43
C GLU A 180 -7.08 18.77 4.45
N GLY A 181 -7.32 18.52 3.15
CA GLY A 181 -6.32 18.62 2.09
C GLY A 181 -5.47 17.35 1.87
N ILE A 182 -5.70 16.27 2.63
CA ILE A 182 -5.01 14.97 2.52
C ILE A 182 -5.96 13.76 2.68
N GLN A 183 -7.25 13.94 2.44
CA GLN A 183 -8.29 12.91 2.52
C GLN A 183 -8.04 11.75 1.54
N PHE A 184 -7.38 11.99 0.41
CA PHE A 184 -6.96 10.95 -0.54
C PHE A 184 -6.25 9.77 0.13
N TYR A 185 -5.42 10.05 1.14
CA TYR A 185 -4.64 9.04 1.85
C TYR A 185 -5.41 8.33 2.99
N VAL A 186 -6.70 8.63 3.15
CA VAL A 186 -7.55 8.10 4.22
C VAL A 186 -8.56 7.12 3.62
N PHE A 187 -8.52 5.88 4.10
CA PHE A 187 -9.42 4.80 3.67
C PHE A 187 -10.38 4.46 4.82
N GLU A 188 -11.45 5.23 4.97
CA GLU A 188 -12.39 5.12 6.10
C GLU A 188 -13.06 3.74 6.19
N ASN A 189 -13.28 3.11 5.04
CA ASN A 189 -13.95 1.81 4.94
C ASN A 189 -12.97 0.61 4.93
N ILE A 190 -11.69 0.83 5.27
CA ILE A 190 -10.68 -0.23 5.40
C ILE A 190 -10.03 -0.17 6.77
N SER A 191 -10.40 -1.11 7.64
CA SER A 191 -9.84 -1.21 9.01
C SER A 191 -8.40 -1.75 9.03
N ASN A 192 -8.06 -2.67 8.11
CA ASN A 192 -6.72 -3.26 8.01
C ASN A 192 -6.28 -3.34 6.55
N ALA A 193 -5.36 -2.45 6.16
CA ALA A 193 -4.85 -2.37 4.78
C ALA A 193 -4.15 -3.67 4.33
N GLN A 194 -3.48 -4.40 5.23
CA GLN A 194 -2.78 -5.63 4.85
C GLN A 194 -3.77 -6.76 4.55
N GLN A 195 -4.81 -6.91 5.37
CA GLN A 195 -5.87 -7.89 5.13
C GLN A 195 -6.65 -7.56 3.84
N PHE A 196 -6.96 -6.27 3.62
CA PHE A 196 -7.64 -5.86 2.39
C PHE A 196 -6.79 -6.13 1.14
N LYS A 197 -5.48 -5.87 1.18
CA LYS A 197 -4.57 -6.22 0.08
C LYS A 197 -4.49 -7.74 -0.16
N GLN A 198 -4.63 -8.57 0.87
CA GLN A 198 -4.70 -10.02 0.71
C GLN A 198 -6.01 -10.45 0.05
N LEU A 199 -7.15 -9.89 0.50
CA LEU A 199 -8.44 -10.08 -0.13
C LEU A 199 -8.42 -9.68 -1.61
N TYR A 200 -7.90 -8.49 -1.93
CA TYR A 200 -7.83 -7.99 -3.30
C TYR A 200 -6.99 -8.92 -4.20
N ARG A 201 -5.86 -9.43 -3.70
CA ARG A 201 -5.06 -10.44 -4.43
C ARG A 201 -5.83 -11.73 -4.66
N ALA A 202 -6.52 -12.25 -3.65
CA ALA A 202 -7.36 -13.44 -3.81
C ALA A 202 -8.45 -13.22 -4.87
N ARG A 203 -9.07 -12.03 -4.91
CA ARG A 203 -10.07 -11.66 -5.92
C ARG A 203 -9.49 -11.56 -7.33
N MET A 204 -8.26 -11.08 -7.49
CA MET A 204 -7.58 -11.08 -8.79
C MET A 204 -7.30 -12.51 -9.28
N ASN A 205 -6.99 -13.44 -8.36
CA ASN A 205 -6.59 -14.79 -8.73
C ASN A 205 -7.76 -15.68 -9.15
N VAL A 206 -9.00 -15.31 -8.83
CA VAL A 206 -10.21 -16.03 -9.27
C VAL A 206 -10.77 -15.54 -10.62
N LEU A 207 -10.15 -14.52 -11.24
CA LEU A 207 -10.54 -14.10 -12.58
C LEU A 207 -10.22 -15.22 -13.59
N ASP A 208 -11.22 -15.59 -14.40
CA ASP A 208 -11.08 -16.60 -15.45
C ASP A 208 -10.32 -16.00 -16.65
N LEU A 209 -8.99 -16.10 -16.60
CA LEU A 209 -8.08 -15.48 -17.56
C LEU A 209 -7.09 -16.52 -18.09
N ASP A 210 -6.94 -16.55 -19.42
CA ASP A 210 -5.90 -17.34 -20.06
C ASP A 210 -4.50 -16.75 -19.82
N LYS A 211 -3.48 -17.54 -20.16
CA LYS A 211 -2.08 -17.14 -19.96
C LYS A 211 -1.73 -15.86 -20.72
N ASN A 212 -2.22 -15.71 -21.96
CA ASN A 212 -1.91 -14.55 -22.80
C ASN A 212 -2.50 -13.26 -22.21
N THR A 213 -3.72 -13.33 -21.69
CA THR A 213 -4.40 -12.20 -21.04
C THR A 213 -3.67 -11.79 -19.76
N LYS A 214 -3.20 -12.75 -18.95
CA LYS A 214 -2.36 -12.45 -17.78
C LYS A 214 -1.06 -11.74 -18.17
N GLU A 215 -0.40 -12.17 -19.25
CA GLU A 215 0.81 -11.50 -19.77
C GLU A 215 0.51 -10.06 -20.23
N ARG A 216 -0.58 -9.84 -20.97
CA ARG A 216 -1.05 -8.50 -21.39
C ARG A 216 -1.36 -7.59 -20.19
N ILE A 217 -1.96 -8.14 -19.13
CA ILE A 217 -2.24 -7.38 -17.88
C ILE A 217 -0.94 -6.93 -17.23
N VAL A 218 0.09 -7.79 -17.18
CA VAL A 218 1.42 -7.44 -16.62
C VAL A 218 2.11 -6.37 -17.47
N GLU A 219 2.01 -6.46 -18.80
CA GLU A 219 2.52 -5.43 -19.71
C GLU A 219 1.81 -4.09 -19.49
N GLU A 220 0.48 -4.11 -19.40
CA GLU A 220 -0.30 -2.90 -19.15
C GLU A 220 -0.01 -2.30 -17.76
N ALA A 221 0.26 -3.14 -16.75
CA ALA A 221 0.66 -2.65 -15.43
C ALA A 221 2.01 -1.92 -15.50
N ASN A 222 2.98 -2.44 -16.26
CA ASN A 222 4.23 -1.73 -16.53
C ASN A 222 4.00 -0.41 -17.28
N ARG A 223 3.07 -0.38 -18.24
CA ARG A 223 2.66 0.85 -18.91
C ARG A 223 2.04 1.86 -17.94
N ALA A 224 1.18 1.42 -17.03
CA ALA A 224 0.60 2.25 -15.98
C ALA A 224 1.69 2.84 -15.08
N PHE A 225 2.69 2.06 -14.65
CA PHE A 225 3.85 2.60 -13.94
C PHE A 225 4.61 3.65 -14.76
N GLY A 226 4.82 3.40 -16.06
CA GLY A 226 5.46 4.36 -16.96
C GLY A 226 4.70 5.68 -17.08
N LEU A 227 3.37 5.63 -17.16
CA LEU A 227 2.51 6.83 -17.18
C LEU A 227 2.57 7.60 -15.86
N ASN A 228 2.60 6.92 -14.71
CA ASN A 228 2.81 7.56 -13.42
C ASN A 228 4.19 8.24 -13.32
N LEU A 229 5.25 7.58 -13.81
CA LEU A 229 6.59 8.15 -13.85
C LEU A 229 6.65 9.42 -14.73
N GLN A 230 5.95 9.45 -15.86
CA GLN A 230 5.87 10.66 -16.69
C GLN A 230 5.24 11.84 -15.95
N ILE A 231 4.20 11.60 -15.14
CA ILE A 231 3.61 12.63 -14.28
C ILE A 231 4.64 13.11 -13.25
N PHE A 232 5.36 12.20 -12.59
CA PHE A 232 6.40 12.59 -11.63
C PHE A 232 7.54 13.38 -12.27
N ASP A 233 7.98 13.00 -13.47
CA ASP A 233 9.03 13.70 -14.21
C ASP A 233 8.58 15.11 -14.64
N GLU A 234 7.32 15.27 -15.03
CA GLU A 234 6.73 16.58 -15.35
C GLU A 234 6.65 17.47 -14.09
N LEU A 235 6.19 16.91 -12.97
CA LEU A 235 6.14 17.60 -11.69
C LEU A 235 7.55 18.01 -11.22
N ASP A 236 8.54 17.14 -11.34
CA ASP A 236 9.93 17.45 -10.96
C ASP A 236 10.48 18.64 -11.76
N LYS A 237 10.26 18.65 -13.08
CA LYS A 237 10.64 19.78 -13.96
C LYS A 237 9.96 21.09 -13.56
N ILE A 238 8.68 21.05 -13.20
CA ILE A 238 7.96 22.23 -12.69
C ILE A 238 8.53 22.64 -11.32
N GLY A 239 8.83 21.68 -10.44
CA GLY A 239 9.41 21.93 -9.13
C GLY A 239 10.75 22.66 -9.18
N MET A 240 11.56 22.38 -10.20
CA MET A 240 12.84 23.05 -10.48
C MET A 240 12.68 24.50 -10.93
N SER A 241 11.57 24.86 -11.59
CA SER A 241 11.31 26.22 -12.07
C SER A 241 10.60 27.12 -11.06
N LEU A 242 9.95 26.53 -10.05
CA LEU A 242 9.35 27.29 -8.94
C LEU A 242 10.46 27.91 -8.06
N THR A 243 10.45 29.22 -7.87
CA THR A 243 11.30 29.89 -6.87
C THR A 243 10.95 29.43 -5.45
N GLU A 244 11.94 29.31 -4.56
CA GLU A 244 11.67 29.01 -3.15
C GLU A 244 10.89 30.18 -2.52
N GLU A 245 9.62 29.93 -2.15
CA GLU A 245 8.98 30.79 -1.17
C GLU A 245 9.71 30.60 0.16
N ALA A 246 10.16 31.70 0.77
CA ALA A 246 10.85 31.68 2.05
C ALA A 246 9.98 30.96 3.09
N GLN A 247 10.36 29.74 3.48
CA GLN A 247 9.77 29.08 4.63
C GLN A 247 10.14 29.91 5.86
N ASP A 248 9.14 30.58 6.43
CA ASP A 248 9.31 31.34 7.67
C ASP A 248 9.87 30.44 8.77
N GLY A 249 11.12 30.75 9.15
CA GLY A 249 11.64 30.73 10.51
C GLY A 249 11.52 29.44 11.32
N SER A 250 12.65 28.75 11.47
CA SER A 250 13.00 27.82 12.56
C SER A 250 12.32 26.44 12.56
N VAL A 251 12.91 25.49 11.83
CA VAL A 251 12.80 24.06 12.15
C VAL A 251 14.22 23.55 12.38
N PRO A 252 14.51 22.83 13.49
CA PRO A 252 15.80 22.19 13.66
C PRO A 252 15.99 21.19 12.51
N VAL A 253 16.94 21.48 11.63
CA VAL A 253 17.42 20.52 10.64
C VAL A 253 18.04 19.38 11.44
N HIS A 254 17.40 18.22 11.44
CA HIS A 254 18.03 17.02 11.98
C HIS A 254 19.14 16.63 11.00
N ASP A 255 20.38 16.78 11.41
CA ASP A 255 21.63 16.62 10.65
C ASP A 255 21.94 15.17 10.19
N GLY A 256 20.96 14.27 10.24
CA GLY A 256 21.15 12.87 9.88
C GLY A 256 22.13 12.10 10.80
N LYS A 257 22.58 12.67 11.93
CA LYS A 257 23.44 11.97 12.91
C LYS A 257 22.65 11.26 14.01
N GLY A 258 21.52 10.64 13.68
CA GLY A 258 20.85 9.69 14.55
C GLY A 258 21.44 8.29 14.36
N ASP A 259 21.65 7.53 15.44
CA ASP A 259 22.05 6.12 15.35
C ASP A 259 21.00 5.35 14.52
N LEU A 260 21.35 5.00 13.28
CA LEU A 260 20.47 4.29 12.33
C LEU A 260 19.94 2.95 12.88
N ARG A 261 20.58 2.39 13.91
CA ARG A 261 20.13 1.16 14.59
C ARG A 261 18.89 1.36 15.48
N LYS A 262 18.48 2.61 15.72
CA LYS A 262 17.24 2.96 16.45
C LYS A 262 16.08 3.36 15.53
N CYS A 263 16.26 3.28 14.21
CA CYS A 263 15.19 3.49 13.25
C CYS A 263 14.43 2.16 13.05
N PRO A 264 13.12 2.06 13.39
CA PRO A 264 12.38 0.80 13.38
C PRO A 264 12.17 0.19 11.99
N TYR A 265 12.57 0.88 10.91
CA TYR A 265 12.41 0.43 9.53
C TYR A 265 13.73 -0.01 8.84
N TYR A 266 14.89 0.12 9.52
CA TYR A 266 16.17 -0.39 9.00
C TYR A 266 16.44 -1.85 9.39
N ALA A 267 15.64 -2.42 10.29
CA ALA A 267 15.75 -3.81 10.72
C ALA A 267 15.33 -4.81 9.63
N ASP A 268 14.37 -4.45 8.78
CA ASP A 268 13.84 -5.36 7.75
C ASP A 268 14.80 -5.56 6.56
N LYS A 269 15.68 -4.60 6.27
CA LYS A 269 16.70 -4.73 5.20
C LYS A 269 17.89 -5.62 5.57
N LEU A 270 18.05 -6.00 6.83
CA LEU A 270 19.06 -6.97 7.27
C LEU A 270 18.49 -8.40 7.43
N ALA A 271 17.16 -8.56 7.47
CA ALA A 271 16.51 -9.87 7.56
C ALA A 271 16.50 -10.65 6.23
N GLY A 272 16.68 -9.97 5.08
CA GLY A 272 16.65 -10.58 3.75
C GLY A 272 18.00 -11.02 3.16
N LYS A 273 19.12 -10.81 3.87
CA LYS A 273 20.47 -11.25 3.46
C LYS A 273 21.23 -11.86 4.64
N ALA A 274 20.80 -13.04 5.09
CA ALA A 274 21.66 -13.93 5.85
C ALA A 274 21.32 -15.38 5.50
N GLY A 275 22.30 -16.10 4.95
CA GLY A 275 22.30 -17.57 4.97
C GLY A 275 22.29 -18.10 6.41
N PRO A 276 22.22 -19.44 6.60
CA PRO A 276 21.68 -20.06 7.81
C PRO A 276 22.39 -19.57 9.08
N GLY A 277 21.65 -18.82 9.90
CA GLY A 277 22.13 -18.21 11.13
C GLY A 277 22.29 -19.23 12.26
N CYS A 278 23.43 -19.13 12.94
CA CYS A 278 23.92 -19.98 14.03
C CYS A 278 22.91 -20.15 15.20
N PRO A 279 22.67 -21.39 15.69
CA PRO A 279 21.68 -21.72 16.73
C PRO A 279 21.93 -21.09 18.12
N TYR A 280 23.08 -20.44 18.31
CA TYR A 280 23.47 -19.81 19.57
C TYR A 280 22.64 -18.57 19.92
N HIS A 281 22.21 -17.81 18.90
CA HIS A 281 21.58 -16.51 19.12
C HIS A 281 20.11 -16.63 19.56
N ALA A 282 19.38 -17.61 19.03
CA ALA A 282 18.00 -17.92 19.41
C ALA A 282 17.93 -18.47 20.85
N ALA A 283 18.88 -19.32 21.24
CA ALA A 283 18.98 -19.84 22.61
C ALA A 283 19.22 -18.72 23.64
N MET A 284 20.07 -17.73 23.30
CA MET A 284 20.31 -16.59 24.19
C MET A 284 19.13 -15.61 24.31
N THR A 285 18.23 -15.56 23.31
CA THR A 285 17.03 -14.71 23.40
C THR A 285 15.94 -15.36 24.24
N LEU A 286 15.77 -16.69 24.12
CA LEU A 286 14.85 -17.44 24.95
C LEU A 286 15.26 -17.41 26.44
N ALA A 287 16.55 -17.53 26.73
CA ALA A 287 17.10 -17.50 28.10
C ALA A 287 16.96 -16.15 28.82
N LYS A 288 16.61 -15.07 28.10
CA LYS A 288 16.37 -13.73 28.66
C LYS A 288 14.88 -13.46 28.93
N GLN A 289 13.98 -14.37 28.58
CA GLN A 289 12.57 -14.20 28.91
C GLN A 289 12.35 -14.38 30.43
N PRO A 290 11.58 -13.50 31.09
CA PRO A 290 11.39 -13.53 32.55
C PRO A 290 10.89 -14.87 33.09
N LEU A 291 10.01 -15.52 32.32
CA LEU A 291 9.43 -16.82 32.63
C LEU A 291 10.45 -17.96 32.55
N VAL A 292 11.34 -17.91 31.55
CA VAL A 292 12.42 -18.90 31.37
C VAL A 292 13.49 -18.72 32.45
N GLN A 293 13.79 -17.49 32.88
CA GLN A 293 14.69 -17.24 34.00
C GLN A 293 14.15 -17.74 35.33
N LEU A 294 12.83 -17.60 35.56
CA LEU A 294 12.15 -18.18 36.72
C LEU A 294 12.25 -19.72 36.74
N ILE A 295 12.04 -20.36 35.58
CA ILE A 295 12.16 -21.82 35.45
C ILE A 295 13.61 -22.25 35.67
N LEU A 296 14.60 -21.58 35.08
CA LEU A 296 16.02 -21.89 35.26
C LEU A 296 16.47 -21.71 36.72
N ALA A 297 16.04 -20.63 37.39
CA ALA A 297 16.32 -20.41 38.80
C ALA A 297 15.70 -21.49 39.70
N ALA A 298 14.47 -21.92 39.41
CA ALA A 298 13.82 -23.02 40.11
C ALA A 298 14.56 -24.35 39.91
N CYS A 299 15.00 -24.67 38.68
CA CYS A 299 15.77 -25.87 38.39
C CYS A 299 17.13 -25.88 39.09
N VAL A 300 17.83 -24.75 39.16
CA VAL A 300 19.11 -24.62 39.89
C VAL A 300 18.92 -24.79 41.39
N ALA A 301 17.85 -24.24 41.97
CA ALA A 301 17.53 -24.42 43.39
C ALA A 301 17.21 -25.88 43.73
N VAL A 302 16.47 -26.58 42.87
CA VAL A 302 16.17 -28.02 43.02
C VAL A 302 17.44 -28.86 42.89
N ALA A 303 18.31 -28.56 41.92
CA ALA A 303 19.58 -29.28 41.73
C ALA A 303 20.55 -29.06 42.90
N ALA A 304 20.65 -27.84 43.42
CA ALA A 304 21.47 -27.52 44.59
C ALA A 304 20.92 -28.19 45.87
N GLY A 305 19.60 -28.25 46.03
CA GLY A 305 18.96 -28.98 47.12
C GLY A 305 19.19 -30.50 47.05
N ALA A 306 19.08 -31.08 45.85
CA ALA A 306 19.36 -32.51 45.63
C ALA A 306 20.85 -32.85 45.85
N ALA A 307 21.77 -31.99 45.42
CA ALA A 307 23.20 -32.16 45.66
C ALA A 307 23.55 -32.03 47.15
N ALA A 308 22.94 -31.09 47.87
CA ALA A 308 23.12 -30.96 49.32
C ALA A 308 22.56 -32.16 50.10
N TRP A 309 21.48 -32.79 49.61
CA TRP A 309 20.93 -34.03 50.18
C TRP A 309 21.81 -35.25 49.94
N TYR A 310 22.58 -35.27 48.84
CA TYR A 310 23.46 -36.39 48.47
C TYR A 310 24.82 -36.36 49.19
N VAL A 311 25.17 -35.24 49.83
CA VAL A 311 26.47 -35.00 50.49
C VAL A 311 26.34 -34.99 52.03
N MET A 312 25.13 -35.09 52.58
CA MET A 312 24.87 -35.42 54.00
C MET A 312 24.52 -36.89 54.16
#